data_AF-A0A813PJ43-F1
#
_entry.id   AF-A0A813PJ43-F1
#
_cell.length_a   1.000
_cell.length_b   1.000
_cell.length_c   1.000
_cell.angle_alpha   90.00
_cell.angle_beta   90.00
_cell.angle_gamma   90.00
#
_symmetry.space_group_name_H-M   'P 1'
#
loop_
_entity.id
_entity.type
_entity.pdbx_description
1 polymer ?
#
loop_
_entity_poly.entity_id
_entity_poly.type
_entity_poly.pdbx_seq_one_letter_code
_entity_poly.pdbx_strand_id
1 'polypeptide(L)'
;MMQQQSSPLTLLTLKRKENKQITLFTSLAQLTTSSQVCQQYFHTRQILPMKSHEESFDNFLLYTLHLGPCWYESKDSSIQRLANRISTHPLLGIRQFNDQTNATWKSLISINLPQHSFLKDHKIQDAILFPAVAYLELATTACHQLLSSKEDDQQQPTIIFEDVNFIKALILNEHELMEVFTQIIMPMREWYIIFCNQDNLNKYSLNKFTLHAQGKIEIDSKQQKSLTIPNIWTTQHIPSAYEHLPARAYPYASSFEKIKTLRGTSTTIISQLSNHNNNCSSYYLLHPYLVLLPSIETIFLPVHIQKLIYSNKIKTKMNQSTNVEVRGNYHDNICGTSHEEI
;
A
#
# COMPACT_ATOMS: atom_id res chain seq x y z
N MET A 1 15.45 18.65 -52.65
CA MET A 1 16.36 19.47 -51.82
C MET A 1 16.72 20.71 -52.61
N MET A 2 16.23 21.88 -52.20
CA MET A 2 16.70 23.15 -52.75
C MET A 2 18.15 23.34 -52.30
N GLN A 3 19.07 23.39 -53.26
CA GLN A 3 20.44 23.83 -53.00
C GLN A 3 20.40 25.30 -52.59
N GLN A 4 20.65 25.60 -51.32
CA GLN A 4 20.95 26.97 -50.91
C GLN A 4 22.23 27.40 -51.64
N GLN A 5 22.12 28.39 -52.54
CA GLN A 5 23.27 29.07 -53.11
C GLN A 5 23.98 29.81 -51.97
N SER A 6 25.11 29.28 -51.51
CA SER A 6 25.99 29.99 -50.58
C SER A 6 26.78 31.05 -51.34
N SER A 7 26.64 32.32 -50.95
CA SER A 7 27.49 33.39 -51.47
C SER A 7 28.96 33.14 -51.10
N PRO A 8 29.91 33.47 -51.98
CA PRO A 8 31.33 33.23 -51.69
C PRO A 8 31.79 34.07 -50.50
N LEU A 9 32.35 33.42 -49.48
CA LEU A 9 32.94 34.09 -48.33
C LEU A 9 34.22 34.82 -48.76
N THR A 10 34.19 36.16 -48.78
CA THR A 10 35.36 36.99 -49.09
C THR A 10 35.96 37.51 -47.78
N LEU A 11 37.22 37.18 -47.50
CA LEU A 11 37.92 37.58 -46.28
C LEU A 11 39.07 38.54 -46.60
N LEU A 12 39.15 39.63 -45.85
CA LEU A 12 40.15 40.69 -46.05
C LEU A 12 41.26 40.53 -45.02
N THR A 13 42.39 39.95 -45.43
CA THR A 13 43.54 39.72 -44.53
C THR A 13 44.29 41.00 -44.15
N LEU A 14 44.12 42.07 -44.93
CA LEU A 14 44.74 43.38 -44.71
C LEU A 14 43.75 44.49 -45.09
N LYS A 15 43.59 45.48 -44.22
CA LYS A 15 42.70 46.63 -44.43
C LYS A 15 43.42 47.93 -44.17
N ARG A 16 43.12 48.95 -44.99
CA ARG A 16 43.82 50.24 -44.97
C ARG A 16 43.54 50.97 -43.65
N LYS A 17 44.60 51.51 -43.03
CA LYS A 17 44.56 52.22 -41.73
C LYS A 17 44.09 51.37 -40.53
N GLU A 18 44.07 50.04 -40.65
CA GLU A 18 43.75 49.14 -39.55
C GLU A 18 44.98 48.35 -39.09
N ASN A 19 44.92 47.82 -37.87
CA ASN A 19 46.00 47.01 -37.31
C ASN A 19 46.07 45.65 -38.04
N LYS A 20 47.20 45.40 -38.70
CA LYS A 20 47.45 44.21 -39.51
C LYS A 20 47.22 42.90 -38.74
N GLN A 21 47.63 42.81 -37.47
CA GLN A 21 47.45 41.59 -36.67
C GLN A 21 45.98 41.35 -36.36
N ILE A 22 45.25 42.40 -35.98
CA ILE A 22 43.81 42.29 -35.67
C ILE A 22 43.02 41.91 -36.92
N THR A 23 43.31 42.51 -38.07
CA THR A 23 42.63 42.19 -39.34
C THR A 23 42.89 40.74 -39.76
N LEU A 24 44.13 40.25 -39.58
CA LEU A 24 44.50 38.87 -39.87
C LEU A 24 43.84 37.87 -38.90
N PHE A 25 43.88 38.10 -37.59
CA PHE A 25 43.24 37.22 -36.60
C PHE A 25 41.72 37.21 -36.72
N THR A 26 41.12 38.35 -37.04
CA THR A 26 39.68 38.42 -37.34
C THR A 26 39.32 37.60 -38.57
N SER A 27 40.13 37.67 -39.63
CA SER A 27 39.92 36.86 -40.84
C SER A 27 40.09 35.36 -40.56
N LEU A 28 41.06 34.98 -39.73
CA LEU A 28 41.25 33.58 -39.30
C LEU A 28 40.08 33.10 -38.44
N ALA A 29 39.57 33.92 -37.51
CA ALA A 29 38.38 33.60 -36.73
C ALA A 29 37.11 33.45 -37.61
N GLN A 30 37.02 34.21 -38.70
CA GLN A 30 35.94 34.06 -39.67
C GLN A 30 36.10 32.79 -40.53
N LEU A 31 37.31 32.26 -40.70
CA LEU A 31 37.51 30.93 -41.30
C LEU A 31 37.04 29.82 -40.34
N THR A 32 37.27 29.98 -39.04
CA THR A 32 36.91 28.97 -38.02
C THR A 32 35.43 28.78 -37.77
N THR A 33 34.61 29.78 -38.11
CA THR A 33 33.15 29.65 -38.06
C THR A 33 32.60 28.84 -39.24
N SER A 34 33.35 28.70 -40.34
CA SER A 34 32.95 27.90 -41.50
C SER A 34 33.51 26.47 -41.42
N SER A 35 32.64 25.49 -41.16
CA SER A 35 33.05 24.11 -40.84
C SER A 35 33.88 23.44 -41.95
N GLN A 36 33.48 23.60 -43.21
CA GLN A 36 34.16 22.98 -44.35
C GLN A 36 35.54 23.58 -44.63
N VAL A 37 35.68 24.90 -44.55
CA VAL A 37 36.95 25.58 -44.84
C VAL A 37 37.94 25.32 -43.71
N CYS A 38 37.47 25.30 -42.46
CA CYS A 38 38.37 25.05 -41.35
C CYS A 38 38.89 23.61 -41.32
N GLN A 39 38.05 22.63 -41.63
CA GLN A 39 38.48 21.25 -41.78
C GLN A 39 39.54 21.11 -42.89
N GLN A 40 39.33 21.70 -44.07
CA GLN A 40 40.32 21.66 -45.16
C GLN A 40 41.62 22.40 -44.82
N TYR A 41 41.54 23.57 -44.18
CA TYR A 41 42.70 24.39 -43.82
C TYR A 41 43.59 23.71 -42.78
N PHE A 42 43.01 23.14 -41.73
CA PHE A 42 43.79 22.45 -40.69
C PHE A 42 44.24 21.05 -41.12
N HIS A 43 43.49 20.35 -41.98
CA HIS A 43 43.91 19.04 -42.50
C HIS A 43 45.10 19.13 -43.48
N THR A 44 45.20 20.22 -44.25
CA THR A 44 46.30 20.40 -45.22
C THR A 44 47.59 20.93 -44.60
N ARG A 45 47.53 21.50 -43.40
CA ARG A 45 48.72 21.94 -42.67
C ARG A 45 48.99 21.02 -41.48
N GLN A 46 49.84 20.02 -41.71
CA GLN A 46 50.58 19.36 -40.63
C GLN A 46 51.59 20.37 -40.06
N ILE A 47 51.14 21.28 -39.21
CA ILE A 47 52.06 22.09 -38.40
C ILE A 47 52.63 21.12 -37.36
N LEU A 48 53.88 20.68 -37.55
CA LEU A 48 54.59 19.95 -36.51
C LEU A 48 54.62 20.83 -35.25
N PRO A 49 54.13 20.34 -34.09
CA PRO A 49 54.18 21.12 -32.87
C PRO A 49 55.65 21.43 -32.58
N MET A 50 55.99 22.71 -32.38
CA MET A 50 57.28 23.04 -31.78
C MET A 50 57.32 22.37 -30.41
N LYS A 51 58.42 21.66 -30.11
CA LYS A 51 58.63 20.86 -28.88
C LYS A 51 58.42 21.63 -27.56
N SER A 52 58.22 22.95 -27.59
CA SER A 52 58.03 23.82 -26.43
C SER A 52 56.58 23.90 -25.92
N HIS A 53 55.59 23.24 -26.55
CA HIS A 53 54.17 23.41 -26.23
C HIS A 53 53.47 22.22 -25.57
N GLU A 54 54.18 21.11 -25.29
CA GLU A 54 53.56 19.95 -24.62
C GLU A 54 53.00 20.29 -23.22
N GLU A 55 53.57 21.28 -22.53
CA GLU A 55 53.14 21.69 -21.17
C GLU A 55 51.94 22.66 -21.14
N SER A 56 51.40 23.09 -22.29
CA SER A 56 50.32 24.12 -22.34
C SER A 56 48.91 23.56 -22.57
N PHE A 57 48.74 22.25 -22.75
CA PHE A 57 47.43 21.65 -23.04
C PHE A 57 46.61 21.23 -21.80
N ASP A 58 47.17 21.39 -20.60
CA ASP A 58 46.61 20.73 -19.40
C ASP A 58 45.49 21.52 -18.69
N ASN A 59 45.17 22.75 -19.10
CA ASN A 59 44.23 23.62 -18.37
C ASN A 59 43.10 24.20 -19.24
N PHE A 60 42.39 23.35 -19.98
CA PHE A 60 41.11 23.75 -20.57
C PHE A 60 39.96 23.44 -19.61
N LEU A 61 39.05 24.41 -19.44
CA LEU A 61 37.80 24.18 -18.75
C LEU A 61 37.03 23.07 -19.48
N LEU A 62 36.46 22.14 -18.71
CA LEU A 62 35.62 21.08 -19.26
C LEU A 62 34.45 21.71 -20.02
N TYR A 63 34.12 21.14 -21.19
CA TYR A 63 32.98 21.57 -21.98
C TYR A 63 31.71 21.55 -21.12
N THR A 64 31.01 22.69 -21.07
CA THR A 64 29.76 22.82 -20.34
C THR A 64 28.66 22.06 -21.09
N LEU A 65 28.42 20.82 -20.69
CA LEU A 65 27.29 20.04 -21.18
C LEU A 65 25.97 20.72 -20.77
N HIS A 66 25.00 20.74 -21.70
CA HIS A 66 23.65 21.18 -21.36
C HIS A 66 22.97 20.13 -20.48
N LEU A 67 22.85 20.42 -19.19
CA LEU A 67 22.25 19.53 -18.19
C LEU A 67 20.72 19.66 -18.17
N GLY A 68 20.08 19.32 -19.28
CA GLY A 68 18.63 19.13 -19.31
C GLY A 68 18.26 17.79 -18.65
N PRO A 69 17.16 17.71 -17.88
CA PRO A 69 16.70 16.43 -17.34
C PRO A 69 16.20 15.54 -18.49
N CYS A 70 17.00 14.55 -18.87
CA CYS A 70 16.61 13.51 -19.81
C CYS A 70 16.13 12.27 -19.04
N TRP A 71 14.96 12.37 -18.40
CA TRP A 71 14.35 11.28 -17.64
C TRP A 71 12.94 10.99 -18.14
N TYR A 72 12.67 9.75 -18.51
CA TYR A 72 11.33 9.28 -18.81
C TYR A 72 10.80 8.52 -17.59
N GLU A 73 9.76 9.04 -16.96
CA GLU A 73 9.06 8.38 -15.85
C GLU A 73 7.64 8.00 -16.29
N SER A 74 7.25 6.74 -16.09
CA SER A 74 5.86 6.31 -16.31
C SER A 74 4.94 6.86 -15.21
N LYS A 75 3.64 6.99 -15.50
CA LYS A 75 2.65 7.42 -14.50
C LYS A 75 2.69 6.52 -13.26
N ASP A 76 2.73 5.21 -13.45
CA ASP A 76 2.79 4.23 -12.34
C ASP A 76 4.05 4.40 -11.49
N SER A 77 5.21 4.59 -12.13
CA SER A 77 6.48 4.85 -11.44
C SER A 77 6.42 6.16 -10.65
N SER A 78 5.84 7.21 -11.23
CA SER A 78 5.69 8.51 -10.56
C SER A 78 4.77 8.42 -9.34
N ILE A 79 3.66 7.67 -9.45
CA ILE A 79 2.71 7.42 -8.36
C ILE A 79 3.41 6.63 -7.24
N GLN A 80 4.12 5.55 -7.58
CA GLN A 80 4.82 4.74 -6.59
C GLN A 80 5.93 5.53 -5.88
N ARG A 81 6.72 6.32 -6.63
CA ARG A 81 7.79 7.16 -6.06
C ARG A 81 7.23 8.24 -5.14
N LEU A 82 6.12 8.87 -5.50
CA LEU A 82 5.46 9.88 -4.67
C LEU A 82 4.76 9.25 -3.46
N ALA A 83 4.15 8.09 -3.64
CA ALA A 83 3.47 7.36 -2.58
C ALA A 83 4.45 6.85 -1.51
N ASN A 84 5.68 6.45 -1.88
CA ASN A 84 6.73 6.11 -0.91
C ASN A 84 7.17 7.28 -0.01
N ARG A 85 6.79 8.53 -0.35
CA ARG A 85 7.03 9.71 0.52
C ARG A 85 5.92 9.91 1.55
N ILE A 86 4.76 9.29 1.34
CA ILE A 86 3.61 9.38 2.23
C ILE A 86 3.55 8.08 3.02
N SER A 87 3.38 8.18 4.33
CA SER A 87 3.24 6.99 5.14
C SER A 87 1.92 6.29 4.79
N THR A 88 2.01 5.14 4.14
CA THR A 88 0.85 4.36 3.71
C THR A 88 0.50 3.31 4.76
N HIS A 89 -0.79 2.97 4.84
CA HIS A 89 -1.24 1.91 5.73
C HIS A 89 -0.58 0.57 5.32
N PRO A 90 0.04 -0.19 6.25
CA PRO A 90 0.87 -1.36 5.91
C PRO A 90 0.19 -2.39 5.00
N LEU A 91 -1.06 -2.77 5.31
CA LEU A 91 -1.81 -3.73 4.50
C LEU A 91 -2.48 -3.15 3.25
N LEU A 92 -2.98 -1.91 3.29
CA LEU A 92 -3.79 -1.33 2.21
C LEU A 92 -2.92 -0.79 1.07
N GLY A 93 -1.75 -0.24 1.38
CA GLY A 93 -0.81 0.28 0.40
C GLY A 93 -1.34 1.52 -0.32
N ILE A 94 -1.18 1.53 -1.65
CA ILE A 94 -1.28 2.74 -2.48
C ILE A 94 -2.56 2.71 -3.31
N ARG A 95 -3.32 3.82 -3.26
CA ARG A 95 -4.48 4.02 -4.12
C ARG A 95 -4.05 4.15 -5.58
N GLN A 96 -4.62 3.32 -6.44
CA GLN A 96 -4.49 3.39 -7.88
C GLN A 96 -5.49 4.43 -8.40
N PHE A 97 -5.03 5.33 -9.27
CA PHE A 97 -5.88 6.33 -9.92
C PHE A 97 -6.63 5.67 -11.09
N ASN A 98 -7.76 5.06 -10.75
CA ASN A 98 -8.68 4.44 -11.71
C ASN A 98 -9.96 5.31 -11.80
N ASP A 99 -10.91 4.95 -12.67
CA ASP A 99 -12.16 5.70 -12.92
C ASP A 99 -12.85 6.23 -11.64
N GLN A 100 -13.55 7.37 -11.76
CA GLN A 100 -14.12 8.11 -10.62
C GLN A 100 -15.06 7.28 -9.72
N THR A 101 -15.68 6.22 -10.26
CA THR A 101 -16.67 5.40 -9.54
C THR A 101 -16.04 4.25 -8.75
N ASN A 102 -14.84 3.78 -9.15
CA ASN A 102 -14.22 2.58 -8.62
C ASN A 102 -12.84 2.93 -8.06
N ALA A 103 -12.68 2.81 -6.75
CA ALA A 103 -11.38 3.02 -6.13
C ALA A 103 -10.70 1.69 -5.87
N THR A 104 -9.45 1.57 -6.31
CA THR A 104 -8.63 0.38 -6.09
C THR A 104 -7.37 0.77 -5.33
N TRP A 105 -6.97 -0.03 -4.35
CA TRP A 105 -5.69 0.06 -3.67
C TRP A 105 -4.89 -1.20 -3.96
N LYS A 106 -3.57 -1.03 -4.04
CA LYS A 106 -2.62 -2.12 -4.25
C LYS A 106 -1.57 -2.10 -3.15
N SER A 107 -1.33 -3.27 -2.56
CA SER A 107 -0.22 -3.49 -1.63
C SER A 107 0.45 -4.84 -1.86
N LEU A 108 1.61 -5.01 -1.25
CA LEU A 108 2.35 -6.26 -1.20
C LEU A 108 2.34 -6.80 0.23
N ILE A 109 1.89 -8.04 0.40
CA ILE A 109 1.83 -8.73 1.67
C ILE A 109 2.79 -9.92 1.64
N SER A 110 3.67 -9.97 2.63
CA SER A 110 4.55 -11.10 2.90
C SER A 110 4.90 -11.07 4.37
N ILE A 111 4.91 -12.25 4.99
CA ILE A 111 5.21 -12.42 6.42
C ILE A 111 6.66 -12.11 6.77
N ASN A 112 7.55 -11.96 5.79
CA ASN A 112 8.95 -11.56 6.02
C ASN A 112 9.14 -10.04 6.06
N LEU A 113 8.14 -9.26 5.64
CA LEU A 113 8.21 -7.81 5.75
C LEU A 113 8.06 -7.42 7.23
N PRO A 114 8.92 -6.53 7.77
CA PRO A 114 8.88 -6.17 9.20
C PRO A 114 7.50 -5.72 9.68
N GLN A 115 6.80 -4.93 8.87
CA GLN A 115 5.45 -4.41 9.16
C GLN A 115 4.33 -5.46 9.13
N HIS A 116 4.61 -6.67 8.62
CA HIS A 116 3.69 -7.80 8.50
C HIS A 116 4.14 -9.03 9.30
N SER A 117 5.30 -8.95 9.95
CA SER A 117 5.92 -10.05 10.72
C SER A 117 4.95 -10.69 11.70
N PHE A 118 4.07 -9.89 12.25
CA PHE A 118 3.06 -10.32 13.19
C PHE A 118 2.05 -11.31 12.63
N LEU A 119 1.81 -11.32 11.31
CA LEU A 119 0.87 -12.27 10.69
C LEU A 119 1.32 -13.72 10.89
N LYS A 120 2.62 -13.98 11.14
CA LYS A 120 3.16 -15.31 11.47
C LYS A 120 2.51 -15.94 12.71
N ASP A 121 1.98 -15.10 13.61
CA ASP A 121 1.40 -15.51 14.87
C ASP A 121 -0.08 -15.95 14.74
N HIS A 122 -0.70 -15.75 13.57
CA HIS A 122 -2.07 -16.21 13.29
C HIS A 122 -2.04 -17.57 12.57
N LYS A 123 -1.96 -18.65 13.36
CA LYS A 123 -1.90 -20.03 12.87
C LYS A 123 -3.16 -20.81 13.19
N ILE A 124 -3.59 -21.64 12.23
CA ILE A 124 -4.70 -22.59 12.36
C ILE A 124 -4.26 -23.91 11.71
N GLN A 125 -4.33 -25.03 12.44
CA GLN A 125 -3.81 -26.34 11.97
C GLN A 125 -2.38 -26.24 11.39
N ASP A 126 -1.51 -25.47 12.03
CA ASP A 126 -0.12 -25.19 11.63
C ASP A 126 0.07 -24.33 10.37
N ALA A 127 -0.99 -23.99 9.64
CA ALA A 127 -0.94 -23.05 8.52
C ALA A 127 -1.06 -21.60 9.00
N ILE A 128 -0.21 -20.72 8.48
CA ILE A 128 -0.31 -19.27 8.70
C ILE A 128 -1.42 -18.75 7.81
N LEU A 129 -2.52 -18.31 8.41
CA LEU A 129 -3.68 -17.79 7.68
C LEU A 129 -3.77 -16.28 7.81
N PHE A 130 -4.12 -15.60 6.72
CA PHE A 130 -4.45 -14.18 6.80
C PHE A 130 -5.73 -13.99 7.65
N PRO A 131 -5.69 -13.17 8.73
CA PRO A 131 -6.81 -13.03 9.65
C PRO A 131 -8.06 -12.48 8.97
N ALA A 132 -9.23 -12.97 9.36
CA ALA A 132 -10.50 -12.48 8.81
C ALA A 132 -10.73 -10.98 9.08
N VAL A 133 -10.32 -10.51 10.27
CA VAL A 133 -10.39 -9.10 10.65
C VAL A 133 -9.48 -8.23 9.78
N ALA A 134 -8.40 -8.78 9.22
CA ALA A 134 -7.53 -8.02 8.32
C ALA A 134 -8.24 -7.66 6.99
N TYR A 135 -9.17 -8.49 6.49
CA TYR A 135 -10.00 -8.11 5.33
C TYR A 135 -10.94 -6.95 5.67
N LEU A 136 -11.55 -6.99 6.86
CA LEU A 136 -12.41 -5.91 7.34
C LEU A 136 -11.64 -4.61 7.52
N GLU A 137 -10.40 -4.70 8.02
CA GLU A 137 -9.52 -3.55 8.16
C GLU A 137 -9.16 -2.91 6.81
N LEU A 138 -8.81 -3.73 5.82
CA LEU A 138 -8.56 -3.24 4.45
C LEU A 138 -9.77 -2.46 3.92
N ALA A 139 -10.97 -3.00 4.08
CA ALA A 139 -12.20 -2.36 3.64
C ALA A 139 -12.52 -1.09 4.45
N THR A 140 -12.32 -1.11 5.77
CA THR A 140 -12.55 0.02 6.68
C THR A 140 -11.63 1.18 6.32
N THR A 141 -10.33 0.93 6.20
CA THR A 141 -9.32 1.95 5.91
C THR A 141 -9.47 2.49 4.49
N ALA A 142 -9.79 1.65 3.51
CA ALA A 142 -10.10 2.10 2.14
C ALA A 142 -11.33 3.01 2.11
N CYS A 143 -12.39 2.65 2.83
CA CYS A 143 -13.60 3.46 2.96
C CYS A 143 -13.28 4.81 3.62
N HIS A 144 -12.51 4.80 4.71
CA HIS A 144 -12.07 6.02 5.39
C HIS A 144 -11.27 6.93 4.44
N GLN A 145 -10.32 6.40 3.67
CA GLN A 145 -9.56 7.19 2.69
C GLN A 145 -10.43 7.80 1.58
N LEU A 146 -11.56 7.19 1.21
CA LEU A 146 -12.51 7.79 0.27
C LEU A 146 -13.35 8.91 0.87
N LEU A 147 -13.68 8.80 2.15
CA LEU A 147 -14.56 9.75 2.83
C LEU A 147 -13.80 10.97 3.37
N SER A 148 -12.54 10.79 3.77
CA SER A 148 -11.68 11.86 4.31
C SER A 148 -11.28 12.94 3.31
N SER A 149 -11.72 12.87 2.05
CA SER A 149 -11.52 13.96 1.07
C SER A 149 -12.45 15.16 1.28
N LYS A 150 -13.30 15.14 2.32
CA LYS A 150 -14.17 16.27 2.71
C LYS A 150 -13.66 16.83 4.04
N GLU A 151 -13.15 18.06 4.01
CA GLU A 151 -12.31 18.68 5.04
C GLU A 151 -13.02 19.06 6.36
N ASP A 152 -14.32 18.79 6.56
CA ASP A 152 -15.11 19.47 7.60
C ASP A 152 -15.67 18.62 8.76
N ASP A 153 -15.56 17.30 8.76
CA ASP A 153 -16.14 16.49 9.85
C ASP A 153 -15.05 15.92 10.78
N GLN A 154 -14.90 16.54 11.96
CA GLN A 154 -14.09 16.03 13.08
C GLN A 154 -14.62 14.71 13.68
N GLN A 155 -15.68 14.13 13.11
CA GLN A 155 -16.27 12.88 13.55
C GLN A 155 -16.00 11.81 12.50
N GLN A 156 -15.22 10.79 12.88
CA GLN A 156 -15.07 9.61 12.03
C GLN A 156 -16.44 8.93 11.89
N PRO A 157 -16.88 8.64 10.65
CA PRO A 157 -18.19 8.05 10.42
C PRO A 157 -18.27 6.64 10.99
N THR A 158 -19.46 6.22 11.38
CA THR A 158 -19.73 4.83 11.75
C THR A 158 -19.82 4.02 10.46
N ILE A 159 -19.05 2.94 10.38
CA ILE A 159 -19.03 2.04 9.23
C ILE A 159 -19.83 0.79 9.61
N ILE A 160 -20.84 0.47 8.81
CA ILE A 160 -21.68 -0.71 8.96
C ILE A 160 -21.34 -1.64 7.81
N PHE A 161 -20.83 -2.83 8.12
CA PHE A 161 -20.69 -3.90 7.13
C PHE A 161 -21.96 -4.73 7.10
N GLU A 162 -22.41 -5.05 5.90
CA GLU A 162 -23.56 -5.93 5.66
C GLU A 162 -23.15 -7.05 4.71
N ASP A 163 -23.67 -8.25 4.95
CA ASP A 163 -23.47 -9.45 4.13
C ASP A 163 -21.99 -9.72 3.78
N VAL A 164 -21.12 -9.70 4.80
CA VAL A 164 -19.69 -9.99 4.63
C VAL A 164 -19.51 -11.47 4.39
N ASN A 165 -18.91 -11.82 3.26
CA ASN A 165 -18.59 -13.18 2.86
C ASN A 165 -17.08 -13.37 2.81
N PHE A 166 -16.56 -14.31 3.60
CA PHE A 166 -15.18 -14.81 3.50
C PHE A 166 -15.18 -16.04 2.60
N ILE A 167 -14.86 -15.82 1.33
CA ILE A 167 -15.02 -16.80 0.26
C ILE A 167 -13.90 -17.83 0.29
N LYS A 168 -12.66 -17.39 0.54
CA LYS A 168 -11.50 -18.28 0.56
C LYS A 168 -10.47 -17.82 1.58
N ALA A 169 -9.98 -18.75 2.40
CA ALA A 169 -8.86 -18.49 3.30
C ALA A 169 -7.57 -18.26 2.49
N LEU A 170 -6.79 -17.25 2.86
CA LEU A 170 -5.47 -17.00 2.29
C LEU A 170 -4.41 -17.62 3.20
N ILE A 171 -3.70 -18.61 2.68
CA ILE A 171 -2.52 -19.19 3.34
C ILE A 171 -1.30 -18.37 2.95
N LEU A 172 -0.50 -17.98 3.94
CA LEU A 172 0.71 -17.20 3.74
C LEU A 172 1.92 -18.10 3.94
N ASN A 173 2.76 -18.18 2.91
CA ASN A 173 4.01 -18.92 2.96
C ASN A 173 5.21 -17.98 3.12
N GLU A 174 6.32 -18.50 3.65
CA GLU A 174 7.52 -17.69 3.90
C GLU A 174 8.18 -17.22 2.61
N HIS A 175 8.04 -17.94 1.50
CA HIS A 175 8.71 -17.62 0.25
C HIS A 175 7.84 -16.87 -0.75
N GLU A 176 6.57 -16.61 -0.42
CA GLU A 176 5.63 -16.00 -1.34
C GLU A 176 5.45 -14.51 -1.07
N LEU A 177 5.35 -13.75 -2.16
CA LEU A 177 4.98 -12.34 -2.15
C LEU A 177 3.60 -12.19 -2.81
N MET A 178 2.63 -11.80 -1.99
CA MET A 178 1.24 -11.70 -2.41
C MET A 178 0.89 -10.26 -2.72
N GLU A 179 0.40 -9.99 -3.93
CA GLU A 179 -0.26 -8.73 -4.26
C GLU A 179 -1.70 -8.77 -3.75
N VAL A 180 -2.10 -7.74 -3.00
CA VAL A 180 -3.48 -7.51 -2.59
C VAL A 180 -4.07 -6.33 -3.33
N PHE A 181 -5.29 -6.51 -3.80
CA PHE A 181 -6.13 -5.49 -4.39
C PHE A 181 -7.36 -5.31 -3.53
N THR A 182 -7.51 -4.12 -2.96
CA THR A 182 -8.72 -3.71 -2.25
C THR A 182 -9.52 -2.84 -3.20
N GLN A 183 -10.76 -3.21 -3.49
CA GLN A 183 -11.64 -2.45 -4.36
C GLN A 183 -12.87 -2.00 -3.60
N ILE A 184 -13.27 -0.74 -3.81
CA ILE A 184 -14.56 -0.20 -3.37
C ILE A 184 -15.27 0.35 -4.60
N ILE A 185 -16.48 -0.16 -4.83
CA ILE A 185 -17.34 0.19 -5.97
C ILE A 185 -18.46 1.10 -5.47
N MET A 186 -18.46 2.34 -5.96
CA MET A 186 -19.54 3.31 -5.71
C MET A 186 -20.37 3.50 -6.99
N PRO A 187 -21.70 3.71 -6.90
CA PRO A 187 -22.50 3.93 -5.69
C PRO A 187 -23.05 2.63 -5.05
N MET A 188 -22.69 1.45 -5.56
CA MET A 188 -23.18 0.15 -5.04
C MET A 188 -22.78 -0.12 -3.59
N ARG A 189 -21.73 0.57 -3.11
CA ARG A 189 -21.13 0.43 -1.78
C ARG A 189 -20.65 -0.99 -1.48
N GLU A 190 -20.18 -1.65 -2.52
CA GLU A 190 -19.60 -3.00 -2.42
C GLU A 190 -18.09 -2.90 -2.31
N TRP A 191 -17.51 -3.85 -1.59
CA TRP A 191 -16.07 -3.97 -1.47
C TRP A 191 -15.63 -5.40 -1.77
N TYR A 192 -14.42 -5.51 -2.34
CA TYR A 192 -13.82 -6.76 -2.77
C TYR A 192 -12.35 -6.77 -2.37
N ILE A 193 -11.90 -7.88 -1.78
CA ILE A 193 -10.48 -8.13 -1.50
C ILE A 193 -10.00 -9.29 -2.35
N ILE A 194 -9.08 -8.98 -3.25
CA ILE A 194 -8.56 -9.90 -4.26
C ILE A 194 -7.06 -10.05 -4.04
N PHE A 195 -6.57 -11.28 -4.04
CA PHE A 195 -5.13 -11.55 -3.97
C PHE A 195 -4.62 -12.21 -5.25
N CYS A 196 -3.35 -11.96 -5.55
CA CYS A 196 -2.61 -12.56 -6.66
C CYS A 196 -1.19 -12.90 -6.19
N ASN A 197 -0.69 -14.09 -6.54
CA ASN A 197 0.69 -14.47 -6.25
C ASN A 197 1.64 -13.92 -7.34
N GLN A 198 2.66 -13.15 -6.95
CA GLN A 198 3.62 -12.55 -7.89
C GLN A 198 4.54 -13.58 -8.55
N ASP A 199 4.94 -14.64 -7.87
CA ASP A 199 5.92 -15.61 -8.39
C ASP A 199 5.37 -16.38 -9.60
N ASN A 200 4.05 -16.37 -9.78
CA ASN A 200 3.36 -16.96 -10.91
C ASN A 200 3.16 -15.99 -12.09
N LEU A 201 3.74 -14.78 -12.11
CA LEU A 201 3.56 -13.76 -13.17
C LEU A 201 4.20 -14.08 -14.54
N ASN A 202 4.13 -15.33 -15.01
CA ASN A 202 4.31 -15.63 -16.44
C ASN A 202 3.12 -15.08 -17.25
N LYS A 203 3.43 -14.25 -18.25
CA LYS A 203 2.63 -13.22 -18.94
C LYS A 203 1.24 -13.56 -19.53
N TYR A 204 0.67 -14.76 -19.34
CA TYR A 204 -0.48 -15.24 -20.14
C TYR A 204 -1.61 -15.96 -19.39
N SER A 205 -1.77 -15.84 -18.06
CA SER A 205 -2.88 -16.51 -17.37
C SER A 205 -3.75 -15.53 -16.59
N LEU A 206 -4.97 -15.29 -17.08
CA LEU A 206 -6.03 -14.52 -16.46
C LEU A 206 -6.62 -15.21 -15.19
N ASN A 207 -6.28 -16.47 -14.93
CA ASN A 207 -6.77 -17.28 -13.80
C ASN A 207 -6.03 -17.05 -12.46
N LYS A 208 -5.34 -15.92 -12.27
CA LYS A 208 -4.43 -15.72 -11.11
C LYS A 208 -5.01 -14.89 -9.98
N PHE A 209 -6.09 -14.17 -10.23
CA PHE A 209 -6.77 -13.37 -9.21
C PHE A 209 -7.75 -14.24 -8.45
N THR A 210 -7.61 -14.26 -7.13
CA THR A 210 -8.49 -15.00 -6.24
C THR A 210 -9.27 -14.00 -5.39
N LEU A 211 -10.59 -14.07 -5.43
CA LEU A 211 -11.46 -13.32 -4.53
C LEU A 211 -11.49 -14.00 -3.16
N HIS A 212 -11.09 -13.28 -2.11
CA HIS A 212 -10.99 -13.82 -0.75
C HIS A 212 -12.12 -13.35 0.15
N ALA A 213 -12.52 -12.09 0.02
CA ALA A 213 -13.59 -11.52 0.82
C ALA A 213 -14.36 -10.46 0.04
N GLN A 214 -15.65 -10.34 0.33
CA GLN A 214 -16.51 -9.30 -0.21
C GLN A 214 -17.62 -8.93 0.78
N GLY A 215 -18.26 -7.80 0.55
CA GLY A 215 -19.46 -7.41 1.29
C GLY A 215 -19.97 -6.05 0.87
N LYS A 216 -20.94 -5.54 1.64
CA LYS A 216 -21.48 -4.18 1.48
C LYS A 216 -21.08 -3.31 2.65
N ILE A 217 -20.97 -2.01 2.40
CA ILE A 217 -20.68 -0.99 3.40
C ILE A 217 -21.81 0.04 3.39
N GLU A 218 -22.37 0.31 4.55
CA GLU A 218 -23.19 1.48 4.81
C GLU A 218 -22.42 2.44 5.72
N ILE A 219 -22.61 3.73 5.48
CA ILE A 219 -21.94 4.79 6.23
C ILE A 219 -23.04 5.55 6.96
N ASP A 220 -23.00 5.51 8.29
CA ASP A 220 -23.89 6.31 9.14
C ASP A 220 -23.10 7.45 9.76
N SER A 221 -23.50 8.68 9.44
CA SER A 221 -22.92 9.91 10.02
C SER A 221 -23.56 10.28 11.35
N LYS A 222 -24.63 9.60 11.78
CA LYS A 222 -25.29 9.88 13.06
C LYS A 222 -24.57 9.16 14.19
N GLN A 223 -24.38 9.86 15.31
CA GLN A 223 -23.85 9.26 16.53
C GLN A 223 -24.78 8.13 16.98
N GLN A 224 -24.28 6.89 16.89
CA GLN A 224 -25.00 5.76 17.47
C GLN A 224 -25.04 5.87 19.00
N LYS A 225 -26.23 5.55 19.54
CA LYS A 225 -26.47 5.42 20.97
C LYS A 225 -25.41 4.52 21.60
N SER A 226 -24.90 4.94 22.76
CA SER A 226 -24.02 4.10 23.57
C SER A 226 -24.65 2.73 23.79
N LEU A 227 -23.88 1.66 23.54
CA LEU A 227 -24.23 0.31 23.94
C LEU A 227 -24.66 0.34 25.41
N THR A 228 -25.92 -0.03 25.67
CA THR A 228 -26.41 -0.31 27.01
C THR A 228 -25.85 -1.66 27.42
N ILE A 229 -24.73 -1.60 28.12
CA ILE A 229 -24.08 -2.74 28.77
C ILE A 229 -25.08 -3.35 29.78
N PRO A 230 -25.53 -4.60 29.61
CA PRO A 230 -26.36 -5.27 30.60
C PRO A 230 -25.59 -5.48 31.90
N ASN A 231 -26.24 -5.26 33.06
CA ASN A 231 -25.58 -5.29 34.37
C ASN A 231 -25.21 -6.71 34.89
N ILE A 232 -25.61 -7.78 34.19
CA ILE A 232 -25.46 -9.16 34.67
C ILE A 232 -24.54 -9.91 33.70
N TRP A 233 -23.25 -10.00 34.05
CA TRP A 233 -22.27 -10.75 33.26
C TRP A 233 -21.50 -11.74 34.13
N THR A 234 -21.38 -12.98 33.65
CA THR A 234 -20.36 -13.90 34.13
C THR A 234 -19.00 -13.46 33.59
N THR A 235 -18.04 -13.27 34.48
CA THR A 235 -16.67 -12.90 34.10
C THR A 235 -15.82 -14.16 34.02
N GLN A 236 -15.26 -14.44 32.84
CA GLN A 236 -14.28 -15.49 32.67
C GLN A 236 -12.90 -14.87 32.44
N HIS A 237 -11.93 -15.29 33.25
CA HIS A 237 -10.52 -14.95 33.07
C HIS A 237 -9.93 -15.90 32.02
N ILE A 238 -9.34 -15.34 30.96
CA ILE A 238 -8.98 -16.04 29.71
C ILE A 238 -7.54 -16.51 29.57
N PRO A 239 -6.57 -16.11 30.42
CA PRO A 239 -5.22 -16.68 30.33
C PRO A 239 -5.20 -18.21 30.27
N SER A 240 -6.13 -18.92 30.93
CA SER A 240 -6.28 -20.38 30.79
C SER A 240 -6.94 -20.84 29.49
N ALA A 241 -7.76 -20.02 28.85
CA ALA A 241 -8.43 -20.41 27.61
C ALA A 241 -7.45 -20.49 26.43
N TYR A 242 -6.44 -19.62 26.36
CA TYR A 242 -5.39 -19.71 25.34
C TYR A 242 -4.56 -20.99 25.48
N GLU A 243 -4.38 -21.54 26.70
CA GLU A 243 -3.69 -22.83 26.90
C GLU A 243 -4.44 -24.01 26.26
N HIS A 244 -5.76 -23.92 26.12
CA HIS A 244 -6.59 -24.95 25.52
C HIS A 244 -6.80 -24.78 24.00
N LEU A 245 -6.45 -23.63 23.43
CA LEU A 245 -6.60 -23.34 22.00
C LEU A 245 -5.68 -24.18 21.09
N PRO A 246 -4.41 -24.45 21.44
CA PRO A 246 -3.56 -25.36 20.67
C PRO A 246 -4.17 -26.75 20.50
N ALA A 247 -4.82 -27.28 21.54
CA ALA A 247 -5.50 -28.58 21.48
C ALA A 247 -6.68 -28.59 20.49
N ARG A 248 -7.23 -27.42 20.16
CA ARG A 248 -8.30 -27.22 19.19
C ARG A 248 -7.79 -26.73 17.83
N ALA A 249 -6.49 -26.89 17.57
CA ALA A 249 -5.78 -26.45 16.36
C ALA A 249 -5.66 -24.93 16.16
N TYR A 250 -5.70 -24.15 17.25
CA TYR A 250 -5.44 -22.70 17.24
C TYR A 250 -4.17 -22.35 18.04
N PRO A 251 -2.97 -22.66 17.53
CA PRO A 251 -1.72 -22.28 18.19
C PRO A 251 -1.40 -20.80 17.90
N TYR A 252 -2.25 -19.89 18.40
CA TYR A 252 -1.98 -18.45 18.34
C TYR A 252 -0.72 -18.13 19.14
N ALA A 253 0.14 -17.28 18.60
CA ALA A 253 1.32 -16.79 19.33
C ALA A 253 1.05 -15.40 19.95
N SER A 254 2.04 -14.89 20.69
CA SER A 254 1.93 -13.73 21.59
C SER A 254 1.34 -12.44 20.98
N SER A 255 1.43 -12.25 19.66
CA SER A 255 0.81 -11.10 18.99
C SER A 255 -0.73 -11.20 18.92
N PHE A 256 -1.31 -12.40 18.96
CA PHE A 256 -2.76 -12.64 18.89
C PHE A 256 -3.40 -13.00 20.26
N GLU A 257 -2.58 -13.19 21.30
CA GLU A 257 -3.00 -13.40 22.69
C GLU A 257 -3.33 -12.07 23.39
N LYS A 258 -4.31 -11.32 22.87
CA LYS A 258 -4.60 -9.95 23.36
C LYS A 258 -5.84 -9.83 24.23
N ILE A 259 -6.65 -10.87 24.35
CA ILE A 259 -7.89 -10.83 25.12
C ILE A 259 -7.58 -11.13 26.59
N LYS A 260 -7.78 -10.14 27.48
CA LYS A 260 -7.54 -10.28 28.92
C LYS A 260 -8.73 -10.91 29.66
N THR A 261 -9.91 -10.36 29.42
CA THR A 261 -11.16 -10.81 30.06
C THR A 261 -12.29 -10.85 29.04
N LEU A 262 -13.18 -11.82 29.17
CA LEU A 262 -14.46 -11.89 28.46
C LEU A 262 -15.54 -11.84 29.52
N ARG A 263 -16.52 -10.99 29.27
CA ARG A 263 -17.73 -10.84 30.07
C ARG A 263 -18.90 -10.94 29.13
N GLY A 264 -19.84 -11.83 29.42
CA GLY A 264 -20.93 -12.05 28.49
C GLY A 264 -22.05 -12.91 29.02
N THR A 265 -23.08 -12.97 28.20
CA THR A 265 -24.21 -13.90 28.24
C THR A 265 -24.12 -14.84 27.03
N SER A 266 -25.07 -15.75 26.86
CA SER A 266 -25.17 -16.59 25.65
C SER A 266 -25.28 -15.78 24.34
N THR A 267 -25.75 -14.54 24.41
CA THR A 267 -26.06 -13.70 23.24
C THR A 267 -25.16 -12.50 23.07
N THR A 268 -24.46 -12.06 24.12
CA THR A 268 -23.63 -10.86 24.08
C THR A 268 -22.31 -11.10 24.79
N ILE A 269 -21.20 -10.78 24.14
CA ILE A 269 -19.86 -11.00 24.68
C ILE A 269 -19.07 -9.71 24.52
N ILE A 270 -18.40 -9.30 25.58
CA ILE A 270 -17.52 -8.13 25.63
C ILE A 270 -16.15 -8.57 26.11
N SER A 271 -15.16 -8.24 25.30
CA SER A 271 -13.76 -8.49 25.61
C SER A 271 -13.06 -7.21 26.07
N GLN A 272 -12.14 -7.36 27.02
CA GLN A 272 -11.16 -6.33 27.31
C GLN A 272 -9.82 -6.73 26.69
N LEU A 273 -9.28 -5.86 25.85
CA LEU A 273 -8.02 -6.09 25.15
C LEU A 273 -6.83 -5.53 25.95
N SER A 274 -5.67 -6.16 25.82
CA SER A 274 -4.41 -5.61 26.29
C SER A 274 -3.98 -4.45 25.40
N ASN A 275 -3.65 -3.30 26.00
CA ASN A 275 -3.16 -2.15 25.26
C ASN A 275 -1.79 -2.48 24.63
N HIS A 276 -1.66 -2.30 23.31
CA HIS A 276 -0.41 -2.58 22.61
C HIS A 276 0.36 -1.29 22.35
N ASN A 277 1.50 -1.13 23.01
CA ASN A 277 2.47 -0.05 22.72
C ASN A 277 3.37 -0.45 21.54
N ASN A 278 2.81 -0.70 20.35
CA ASN A 278 3.61 -0.80 19.14
C ASN A 278 3.46 0.46 18.31
N ASN A 279 4.57 1.02 17.84
CA ASN A 279 4.60 2.23 17.01
C ASN A 279 3.80 2.11 15.69
N CYS A 280 3.44 0.89 15.26
CA CYS A 280 2.58 0.63 14.09
C CYS A 280 1.06 0.73 14.37
N SER A 281 0.63 0.90 15.62
CA SER A 281 -0.81 0.90 15.96
C SER A 281 -1.58 2.12 15.44
N SER A 282 -0.89 3.19 15.04
CA SER A 282 -1.53 4.42 14.55
C SER A 282 -2.20 4.29 13.19
N TYR A 283 -1.80 3.32 12.36
CA TYR A 283 -2.38 3.13 11.02
C TYR A 283 -3.68 2.34 11.05
N TYR A 284 -3.84 1.45 12.03
CA TYR A 284 -4.91 0.47 12.03
C TYR A 284 -6.17 0.99 12.73
N LEU A 285 -7.31 0.93 12.06
CA LEU A 285 -8.63 1.24 12.63
C LEU A 285 -9.21 0.03 13.39
N LEU A 286 -9.03 -1.15 12.82
CA LEU A 286 -9.26 -2.48 13.36
C LEU A 286 -7.95 -3.26 13.24
N HIS A 287 -7.22 -3.38 14.35
CA HIS A 287 -5.97 -4.14 14.28
C HIS A 287 -6.27 -5.62 13.96
N PRO A 288 -5.57 -6.24 12.99
CA PRO A 288 -5.71 -7.66 12.67
C PRO A 288 -5.53 -8.64 13.84
N TYR A 289 -4.94 -8.24 14.98
CA TYR A 289 -4.80 -9.08 16.18
C TYR A 289 -6.10 -9.36 16.90
N LEU A 290 -7.17 -8.66 16.52
CA LEU A 290 -8.49 -8.95 17.06
C LEU A 290 -8.90 -10.35 16.60
N VAL A 291 -8.76 -11.30 17.50
CA VAL A 291 -9.17 -12.69 17.29
C VAL A 291 -10.67 -12.82 17.57
N LEU A 292 -11.39 -13.41 16.63
CA LEU A 292 -12.70 -13.98 16.90
C LEU A 292 -12.46 -15.36 17.53
N LEU A 293 -12.57 -15.44 18.86
CA LEU A 293 -12.39 -16.71 19.57
C LEU A 293 -13.58 -17.64 19.30
N PRO A 294 -13.34 -18.90 18.90
CA PRO A 294 -14.40 -19.87 18.75
C PRO A 294 -14.92 -20.33 20.12
N SER A 295 -16.23 -20.42 20.26
CA SER A 295 -16.90 -20.94 21.46
C SER A 295 -17.00 -22.47 21.49
N ILE A 296 -16.73 -23.14 20.37
CA ILE A 296 -16.98 -24.57 20.14
C ILE A 296 -15.64 -25.33 20.09
N GLU A 297 -15.67 -26.64 20.35
CA GLU A 297 -14.49 -27.53 20.35
C GLU A 297 -13.94 -27.82 18.95
N THR A 298 -14.73 -27.59 17.90
CA THR A 298 -14.34 -27.78 16.50
C THR A 298 -13.67 -26.54 15.92
N ILE A 299 -12.88 -26.76 14.87
CA ILE A 299 -12.26 -25.66 14.11
C ILE A 299 -13.35 -24.88 13.36
N PHE A 300 -13.49 -23.64 13.77
CA PHE A 300 -14.33 -22.61 13.21
C PHE A 300 -13.49 -21.54 12.50
N LEU A 301 -13.80 -21.30 11.23
CA LEU A 301 -13.33 -20.13 10.48
C LEU A 301 -14.56 -19.27 10.19
N PRO A 302 -14.49 -17.93 10.34
CA PRO A 302 -15.59 -17.07 9.97
C PRO A 302 -15.81 -17.14 8.46
N VAL A 303 -17.01 -17.56 8.04
CA VAL A 303 -17.40 -17.66 6.61
C VAL A 303 -18.34 -16.51 6.24
N HIS A 304 -19.19 -16.08 7.17
CA HIS A 304 -20.18 -15.05 6.92
C HIS A 304 -20.42 -14.18 8.16
N ILE A 305 -20.55 -12.86 7.96
CA ILE A 305 -21.03 -11.92 8.98
C ILE A 305 -22.19 -11.13 8.37
N GLN A 306 -23.38 -11.32 8.92
CA GLN A 306 -24.59 -10.65 8.44
C GLN A 306 -24.51 -9.14 8.65
N LYS A 307 -24.12 -8.69 9.84
CA LYS A 307 -23.96 -7.28 10.16
C LYS A 307 -22.86 -7.06 11.18
N LEU A 308 -21.95 -6.14 10.87
CA LEU A 308 -20.90 -5.69 11.78
C LEU A 308 -20.94 -4.17 11.85
N ILE A 309 -20.93 -3.62 13.06
CA ILE A 309 -20.92 -2.17 13.26
C ILE A 309 -19.58 -1.78 13.87
N TYR A 310 -18.85 -0.93 13.14
CA TYR A 310 -17.61 -0.33 13.59
C TYR A 310 -17.80 1.16 13.86
N SER A 311 -17.52 1.58 15.10
CA SER A 311 -17.48 3.00 15.47
C SER A 311 -16.19 3.28 16.26
N ASN A 312 -15.45 4.30 15.84
CA ASN A 312 -14.30 4.77 16.61
C ASN A 312 -14.78 5.78 17.66
N LYS A 313 -14.86 5.35 18.92
CA LYS A 313 -15.12 6.27 20.04
C LYS A 313 -13.79 6.75 20.60
N ILE A 314 -13.34 7.92 20.14
CA ILE A 314 -12.28 8.67 20.82
C ILE A 314 -12.88 9.21 22.14
N LYS A 315 -12.87 8.40 23.21
CA LYS A 315 -12.99 8.95 24.57
C LYS A 315 -11.63 9.50 24.96
N THR A 316 -11.57 10.81 25.11
CA THR A 316 -10.47 11.59 25.68
C THR A 316 -10.12 11.09 27.09
N LYS A 317 -9.26 10.08 27.14
CA LYS A 317 -8.28 9.76 28.20
C LYS A 317 -7.56 8.48 27.74
N MET A 318 -6.34 8.65 27.22
CA MET A 318 -5.39 7.60 26.80
C MET A 318 -5.84 6.16 27.09
N ASN A 319 -6.69 5.62 26.22
CA ASN A 319 -7.09 4.20 26.12
C ASN A 319 -8.03 4.10 24.92
N GLN A 320 -7.50 3.76 23.74
CA GLN A 320 -8.32 3.43 22.58
C GLN A 320 -9.11 2.16 22.93
N SER A 321 -10.45 2.29 23.08
CA SER A 321 -11.33 1.13 23.20
C SER A 321 -12.11 0.98 21.89
N THR A 322 -11.70 0.02 21.07
CA THR A 322 -12.46 -0.43 19.90
C THR A 322 -13.65 -1.25 20.37
N ASN A 323 -14.86 -0.73 20.22
CA ASN A 323 -16.07 -1.51 20.44
C ASN A 323 -16.43 -2.18 19.11
N VAL A 324 -16.32 -3.51 19.06
CA VAL A 324 -16.77 -4.30 17.91
C VAL A 324 -18.06 -5.02 18.35
N GLU A 325 -19.20 -4.60 17.79
CA GLU A 325 -20.48 -5.30 18.01
C GLU A 325 -20.67 -6.30 16.87
N VAL A 326 -20.46 -7.59 17.16
CA VAL A 326 -20.81 -8.69 16.25
C VAL A 326 -22.23 -9.15 16.63
N ARG A 327 -23.24 -8.80 15.85
CA ARG A 327 -24.57 -9.41 15.95
C ARG A 327 -24.65 -10.58 14.98
N GLY A 328 -24.36 -11.78 15.48
CA GLY A 328 -24.67 -13.02 14.77
C GLY A 328 -26.05 -13.52 15.17
N ASN A 329 -26.92 -13.80 14.21
CA ASN A 329 -28.04 -14.70 14.45
C ASN A 329 -27.47 -16.11 14.58
N TYR A 330 -27.39 -16.62 15.82
CA TYR A 330 -27.18 -18.04 16.06
C TYR A 330 -28.44 -18.76 15.61
N HIS A 331 -28.39 -19.44 14.46
CA HIS A 331 -29.37 -20.47 14.17
C HIS A 331 -29.04 -21.68 15.03
N ASP A 332 -29.68 -21.75 16.19
CA ASP A 332 -29.79 -22.97 16.99
C ASP A 332 -30.47 -24.05 16.14
N ASN A 333 -29.69 -24.99 15.61
CA ASN A 333 -30.23 -26.31 15.32
C ASN A 333 -30.30 -27.05 16.66
N ILE A 334 -31.46 -26.94 17.29
CA ILE A 334 -31.90 -27.71 18.45
C ILE A 334 -31.78 -29.20 18.11
N CYS A 335 -30.73 -29.86 18.60
CA CYS A 335 -30.71 -31.31 18.69
C CYS A 335 -31.44 -31.70 19.97
N GLY A 336 -32.72 -32.02 19.84
CA GLY A 336 -33.52 -32.58 20.93
C GLY A 336 -33.04 -33.99 21.24
N THR A 337 -32.50 -34.20 22.43
CA THR A 337 -32.35 -35.52 23.03
C THR A 337 -33.63 -35.86 23.77
N SER A 338 -34.56 -36.55 23.12
CA SER A 338 -35.62 -37.28 23.81
C SER A 338 -35.01 -38.57 24.39
N HIS A 339 -34.95 -38.62 25.72
CA HIS A 339 -34.87 -39.88 26.44
C HIS A 339 -36.16 -40.66 26.20
N GLU A 340 -36.05 -41.88 25.67
CA GLU A 340 -37.06 -42.93 25.86
C GLU A 340 -36.39 -44.10 26.57
N GLU A 341 -37.03 -44.47 27.68
CA GLU A 341 -36.75 -45.60 28.54
C GLU A 341 -37.08 -46.91 27.83
N ILE A 342 -36.22 -47.91 27.97
CA ILE A 342 -36.59 -49.32 28.16
C ILE A 342 -35.73 -49.88 29.30
#